data_AF-A0A1W1HRY9-F1
#
_entry.id   AF-A0A1W1HRY9-F1
#
_cell.length_a   1.000
_cell.length_b   1.000
_cell.length_c   1.000
_cell.angle_alpha   90.00
_cell.angle_beta   90.00
_cell.angle_gamma   90.00
#
_symmetry.space_group_name_H-M   'P 1'
#
loop_
_entity.id
_entity.type
_entity.pdbx_description
1 polymer ?
#
loop_
_entity_poly.entity_id
_entity_poly.type
_entity_poly.pdbx_seq_one_letter_code
_entity_poly.pdbx_strand_id
1 'polypeptide(L)' 'MSGQSCLIDGCQARVYAPAGTHAICKDHFLGFLTWRRRRGPQMFRKYAGMTMDERDLIAGEWLQTLGTKDLPHPIPGL' A
#
# COMPACT_ATOMS: atom_id res chain seq x y z
N MET A 1 -14.27 -19.74 -8.99
CA MET A 1 -13.30 -18.63 -9.00
C MET A 1 -13.55 -17.84 -7.74
N SER A 2 -12.69 -18.00 -6.74
CA SER A 2 -12.84 -17.38 -5.42
C SER A 2 -12.83 -15.86 -5.59
N GLY A 3 -13.98 -15.21 -5.37
CA GLY A 3 -14.16 -13.77 -5.55
C GLY A 3 -13.43 -12.98 -4.46
N GLN A 4 -12.11 -12.94 -4.54
CA GLN A 4 -11.31 -12.10 -3.64
C GLN A 4 -11.63 -10.63 -3.95
N SER A 5 -12.13 -9.95 -2.93
CA SER A 5 -12.33 -8.50 -2.92
C SER A 5 -11.05 -7.81 -2.44
N CYS A 6 -10.90 -6.55 -2.81
CA CYS A 6 -9.81 -5.72 -2.31
C CYS A 6 -9.82 -5.70 -0.77
N LEU A 7 -8.64 -5.78 -0.15
CA LEU A 7 -8.45 -5.73 1.31
C LEU A 7 -8.85 -4.38 1.93
N ILE A 8 -8.96 -3.33 1.12
CA ILE A 8 -9.34 -2.00 1.58
C ILE A 8 -10.84 -1.96 1.81
N ASP A 9 -11.25 -1.58 3.01
CA ASP A 9 -12.66 -1.48 3.39
C ASP A 9 -13.42 -0.52 2.46
N GLY A 10 -14.64 -0.90 2.08
CA GLY A 10 -15.46 -0.16 1.11
C GLY A 10 -15.03 -0.29 -0.36
N CYS A 11 -13.93 -0.99 -0.69
CA CYS A 11 -13.50 -1.18 -2.06
C CYS A 11 -14.14 -2.40 -2.73
N GLN A 12 -14.96 -2.17 -3.76
CA GLN A 12 -15.62 -3.23 -4.54
C GLN A 12 -14.86 -3.60 -5.83
N ALA A 13 -13.68 -3.02 -6.05
CA ALA A 13 -12.89 -3.28 -7.24
C ALA A 13 -12.30 -4.69 -7.23
N ARG A 14 -12.12 -5.27 -8.42
CA ARG A 14 -11.49 -6.58 -8.57
C ARG A 14 -10.06 -6.56 -8.07
N VAL A 15 -9.67 -7.65 -7.39
CA VAL A 15 -8.30 -7.84 -6.94
C VAL A 15 -7.36 -7.91 -8.13
N TYR A 16 -6.34 -7.07 -8.05
CA TYR A 16 -5.09 -7.17 -8.75
C TYR A 16 -4.16 -7.79 -7.70
N ALA A 17 -3.66 -9.01 -7.85
CA ALA A 17 -2.90 -9.69 -6.79
C ALA A 17 -1.36 -9.58 -6.98
N PRO A 18 -0.71 -8.42 -6.75
CA PRO A 18 0.73 -8.33 -6.77
C PRO A 18 1.34 -8.99 -5.54
N ALA A 19 2.45 -9.68 -5.77
CA ALA A 19 3.32 -10.22 -4.75
C ALA A 19 3.79 -9.09 -3.79
N GLY A 20 3.55 -9.26 -2.48
CA GLY A 20 4.06 -8.38 -1.42
C GLY A 20 3.21 -7.15 -1.10
N THR A 21 1.92 -7.17 -1.47
CA THR A 21 0.95 -6.09 -1.18
C THR A 21 -0.45 -6.60 -0.80
N HIS A 22 -0.55 -7.87 -0.38
CA HIS A 22 -1.82 -8.57 -0.15
C HIS A 22 -2.78 -8.52 -1.37
N ALA A 23 -4.04 -8.91 -1.18
CA ALA A 23 -5.08 -8.87 -2.20
C ALA A 23 -5.71 -7.48 -2.30
N ILE A 24 -5.11 -6.57 -3.08
CA ILE A 24 -5.63 -5.21 -3.30
C ILE A 24 -6.11 -4.99 -4.73
N CYS A 25 -6.82 -3.91 -5.04
CA CYS A 25 -7.15 -3.59 -6.44
C CYS A 25 -6.01 -2.81 -7.11
N LYS A 26 -6.09 -2.64 -8.43
CA LYS A 26 -5.07 -1.91 -9.21
C LYS A 26 -4.89 -0.47 -8.70
N ASP A 27 -5.97 0.24 -8.39
CA ASP A 27 -5.89 1.63 -7.93
C ASP A 27 -5.22 1.74 -6.56
N HIS A 28 -5.55 0.84 -5.64
CA HIS A 28 -4.91 0.76 -4.33
C HIS A 28 -3.44 0.36 -4.43
N PHE A 29 -3.07 -0.50 -5.38
CA PHE A 29 -1.68 -0.80 -5.66
C PHE A 29 -0.91 0.42 -6.19
N LEU A 30 -1.51 1.24 -7.05
CA LEU A 30 -0.91 2.51 -7.49
C LEU A 30 -0.77 3.50 -6.31
N GLY A 31 -1.73 3.51 -5.38
CA GLY A 31 -1.65 4.26 -4.13
C GLY A 31 -0.47 3.82 -3.27
N PHE A 32 -0.29 2.51 -3.08
CA PHE A 32 0.87 1.93 -2.40
C PHE A 32 2.19 2.34 -3.07
N LEU A 33 2.30 2.23 -4.40
CA LEU A 33 3.50 2.64 -5.14
C LEU A 33 3.82 4.12 -4.95
N THR A 34 2.80 4.97 -4.94
CA THR A 34 2.93 6.41 -4.71
C THR A 34 3.43 6.70 -3.30
N TRP A 35 2.82 6.08 -2.29
CA TRP A 35 3.27 6.19 -0.90
C TRP A 35 4.71 5.71 -0.71
N ARG A 36 5.06 4.55 -1.27
CA ARG A 36 6.40 3.99 -1.20
C ARG A 36 7.44 4.89 -1.87
N ARG A 37 7.11 5.50 -3.01
CA ARG A 37 7.98 6.44 -3.73
C ARG A 37 8.30 7.68 -2.89
N ARG A 38 7.37 8.17 -2.07
CA ARG A 38 7.59 9.31 -1.17
C ARG A 38 8.62 9.04 -0.07
N ARG A 39 8.91 7.78 0.25
CA ARG A 39 9.96 7.38 1.20
C ARG A 39 11.38 7.45 0.62
N GLY A 40 11.53 7.88 -0.63
CA GLY A 40 12.81 8.19 -1.26
C GLY A 40 13.45 7.03 -2.03
N PRO A 41 14.52 7.32 -2.81
CA PRO A 41 15.13 6.37 -3.74
C PRO A 41 15.83 5.19 -3.06
N GLN A 42 16.28 5.36 -1.81
CA GLN A 42 16.87 4.27 -1.01
C GLN A 42 15.86 3.13 -0.77
N MET A 43 14.59 3.46 -0.56
CA MET A 43 13.53 2.46 -0.37
C MET A 43 13.26 1.63 -1.62
N PHE A 44 13.47 2.18 -2.82
CA PHE A 44 13.31 1.41 -4.05
C PHE A 44 14.32 0.27 -4.14
N ARG A 45 15.61 0.57 -3.88
CA ARG A 45 16.69 -0.43 -3.87
C ARG A 45 16.50 -1.45 -2.75
N LYS A 46 16.15 -0.98 -1.55
CA LYS A 46 15.89 -1.84 -0.38
C LYS A 46 14.74 -2.82 -0.66
N TYR A 47 13.62 -2.32 -1.18
CA TYR A 47 12.43 -3.14 -1.45
C TYR A 47 12.67 -4.20 -2.54
N ALA A 48 13.51 -3.92 -3.53
CA ALA A 48 13.84 -4.90 -4.57
C ALA A 48 14.58 -6.12 -4.00
N GLY A 49 15.43 -5.92 -2.99
CA GLY A 49 16.18 -6.98 -2.30
C GLY A 49 15.43 -7.67 -1.16
N MET A 50 14.23 -7.19 -0.81
CA MET A 50 13.44 -7.74 0.30
C MET A 50 12.74 -9.05 -0.08
N THR A 51 12.63 -9.95 0.90
CA THR A 51 11.80 -11.15 0.85
C THR A 51 10.31 -10.80 0.78
N MET A 52 9.47 -11.79 0.49
CA MET A 52 8.02 -11.61 0.46
C MET A 52 7.47 -11.16 1.82
N ASP A 53 7.93 -11.78 2.91
CA ASP A 53 7.51 -11.43 4.27
C ASP A 53 7.91 -9.99 4.64
N GLU A 54 9.12 -9.56 4.26
CA GLU A 54 9.57 -8.18 4.47
C GLU A 54 8.74 -7.18 3.67
N ARG A 55 8.28 -7.53 2.47
CA ARG A 55 7.39 -6.67 1.67
C ARG A 55 6.01 -6.57 2.29
N ASP A 56 5.50 -7.66 2.87
CA ASP A 56 4.21 -7.67 3.57
C ASP A 56 4.24 -6.72 4.79
N LEU A 57 5.36 -6.62 5.50
CA LEU A 57 5.51 -5.62 6.58
C LEU A 57 5.35 -4.18 6.04
N ILE A 58 5.98 -3.87 4.91
CA ILE A 58 5.88 -2.55 4.26
C ILE A 58 4.45 -2.27 3.77
N ALA A 59 3.74 -3.29 3.27
CA ALA A 59 2.34 -3.18 2.90
C ALA A 59 1.46 -2.93 4.15
N GLY A 60 1.72 -3.63 5.26
CA GLY A 60 1.05 -3.41 6.54
C GLY A 60 1.22 -1.98 7.07
N GLU A 61 2.43 -1.43 7.03
CA GLU A 61 2.69 -0.03 7.38
C GLU A 61 1.87 0.94 6.52
N TRP A 62 1.77 0.67 5.21
CA TRP A 62 0.95 1.48 4.33
C TRP A 62 -0.54 1.40 4.69
N LEU A 63 -1.06 0.21 4.98
CA LEU A 63 -2.46 0.02 5.42
C LEU A 63 -2.76 0.81 6.69
N GLN A 64 -1.84 0.84 7.66
CA GLN A 64 -1.98 1.68 8.85
C GLN A 64 -2.12 3.17 8.50
N THR A 65 -1.38 3.66 7.49
CA THR A 65 -1.52 5.06 7.06
C THR A 65 -2.87 5.38 6.40
N LEU A 66 -3.57 4.38 5.88
CA LEU A 66 -4.93 4.55 5.35
C LEU A 66 -5.97 4.66 6.46
N GLY A 67 -5.81 3.87 7.54
CA GLY A 67 -6.68 3.97 8.72
C GLY A 67 -6.48 5.25 9.53
N THR A 68 -5.30 5.85 9.49
CA THR A 68 -5.02 7.12 10.18
C THR A 68 -5.45 8.37 9.39
N LYS A 69 -5.98 8.23 8.17
CA LYS A 69 -6.40 9.38 7.34
C LYS A 69 -7.70 10.07 7.79
N ASP A 70 -8.32 9.61 8.88
CA ASP A 70 -9.30 10.39 9.66
C ASP A 70 -8.64 11.43 10.59
N LEU A 71 -7.31 11.55 10.60
CA LEU A 71 -6.65 12.70 11.22
C LEU A 71 -6.14 13.64 10.11
N PRO A 72 -6.66 14.88 10.02
CA PRO A 72 -6.13 15.87 9.11
C PRO A 72 -4.68 16.11 9.49
N HIS A 73 -3.75 15.69 8.63
CA HIS A 73 -2.37 16.15 8.77
C HIS A 73 -2.37 17.65 8.45
N PRO A 74 -1.96 18.52 9.39
CA PRO A 74 -1.79 19.93 9.09
C PRO A 74 -0.77 20.06 7.97
N ILE A 75 -1.15 20.78 6.92
CA ILE A 75 -0.22 21.27 5.90
C ILE A 75 0.77 22.17 6.65
N PRO A 76 2.07 21.82 6.77
CA PRO A 76 3.02 22.76 7.33
C PRO A 76 3.29 23.80 6.24
N GLY A 77 2.72 24.99 6.39
CA GLY A 77 3.10 26.18 5.61
C GLY A 77 1.99 26.93 4.86
N LEU A 78 0.83 27.15 5.48
CA LEU A 78 -0.02 28.31 5.18
C LEU A 78 -0.19 29.15 6.43
#